data_AF-A0A5D2GNW7-F1
#
_entry.id   AF-A0A5D2GNW7-F1
#
_cell.length_a   1.000
_cell.length_b   1.000
_cell.length_c   1.000
_cell.angle_alpha   90.00
_cell.angle_beta   90.00
_cell.angle_gamma   90.00
#
_symmetry.space_group_name_H-M   'P 1'
#
loop_
_entity.id
_entity.type
_entity.pdbx_description
1 polymer ?
#
loop_
_entity_poly.entity_id
_entity_poly.type
_entity_poly.pdbx_seq_one_letter_code
_entity_poly.pdbx_strand_id
1 'polypeptide(L)'
;MDVVQEWNKRVFRNIFARKELMKKLRNVQRSLELRDNPSLHSYEIDLKTAIEDILEQEELLWFQKPRSTWLANGDRNTKFFHSHILARRKQNRIIALGLKE
;
A
#
# COMPACT_ATOMS: atom_id res chain seq x y z
N MET A 1 3.81 14.06 -16.94
CA MET A 1 4.61 12.84 -16.72
C MET A 1 4.94 12.65 -15.23
N ASP A 2 4.15 13.29 -14.34
CA ASP A 2 4.62 13.69 -13.01
C ASP A 2 4.03 12.86 -11.87
N VAL A 3 2.91 12.17 -12.12
CA VAL A 3 2.18 11.41 -11.09
C VAL A 3 2.99 10.21 -10.59
N VAL A 4 3.73 9.54 -11.47
CA VAL A 4 4.57 8.37 -11.10
C VAL A 4 5.82 8.80 -10.35
N GLN A 5 6.43 9.94 -10.73
CA GLN A 5 7.58 10.52 -10.04
C GLN A 5 7.20 11.00 -8.63
N GLU A 6 6.05 11.67 -8.51
CA GLU A 6 5.51 12.12 -7.22
C GLU A 6 5.13 10.94 -6.32
N TRP A 7 4.48 9.92 -6.89
CA TRP A 7 4.17 8.68 -6.15
C TRP A 7 5.44 7.97 -5.66
N ASN A 8 6.46 7.87 -6.53
CA ASN A 8 7.72 7.23 -6.16
C ASN A 8 8.42 8.02 -5.05
N LYS A 9 8.47 9.35 -5.16
CA LYS A 9 9.00 10.21 -4.08
C LYS A 9 8.24 10.04 -2.78
N ARG A 10 6.90 10.05 -2.80
CA ARG A 10 6.09 9.89 -1.59
C ARG A 10 6.25 8.52 -0.95
N VAL A 11 6.16 7.44 -1.73
CA VAL A 11 6.19 6.08 -1.20
C VAL A 11 7.61 5.64 -0.85
N PHE A 12 8.58 5.77 -1.77
CA PHE A 12 9.94 5.29 -1.50
C PHE A 12 10.64 6.13 -0.43
N ARG A 13 10.49 7.46 -0.41
CA ARG A 13 11.09 8.27 0.67
C ARG A 13 10.49 7.91 2.03
N ASN A 14 9.18 7.66 2.11
CA ASN A 14 8.53 7.25 3.37
C ASN A 14 9.04 5.89 3.84
N ILE A 15 9.22 4.92 2.93
CA ILE A 15 9.79 3.60 3.27
C ILE A 15 11.22 3.73 3.80
N PHE A 16 12.08 4.51 3.13
CA PHE A 16 13.46 4.72 3.59
C PHE A 16 13.50 5.51 4.90
N ALA A 17 12.70 6.57 5.03
CA ALA A 17 12.59 7.35 6.26
C ALA A 17 12.15 6.49 7.45
N ARG A 18 11.13 5.65 7.27
CA ARG A 18 10.66 4.70 8.30
C ARG A 18 11.76 3.71 8.69
N LYS A 19 12.51 3.19 7.72
CA LYS A 19 13.62 2.26 8.00
C LYS A 19 14.71 2.92 8.85
N GLU A 20 15.06 4.16 8.55
CA GLU A 20 16.03 4.92 9.34
C GLU A 20 15.50 5.26 10.75
N LEU A 21 14.24 5.67 10.88
CA LEU A 21 13.61 5.92 12.17
C LEU A 21 13.54 4.66 13.04
N MET A 22 13.17 3.51 12.47
CA MET A 22 13.20 2.22 13.17
C MET A 22 14.60 1.82 13.62
N LYS A 23 15.63 2.13 12.82
CA LYS A 23 17.02 1.89 13.21
C LYS A 23 17.44 2.78 14.38
N LYS A 24 17.06 4.06 14.36
CA LYS A 24 17.29 5.00 15.46
C LYS A 24 16.57 4.55 16.73
N LEU A 25 15.30 4.16 16.63
CA LEU A 25 14.50 3.67 17.76
C LEU A 25 15.17 2.46 18.42
N ARG A 26 15.63 1.49 17.62
CA ARG A 26 16.34 0.31 18.13
C ARG A 26 17.64 0.66 18.86
N ASN A 27 18.38 1.65 18.37
CA ASN A 27 19.59 2.12 19.02
C ASN A 27 19.27 2.79 20.36
N VAL A 28 18.23 3.64 20.41
CA VAL A 28 17.76 4.30 21.65
C VAL A 28 17.31 3.27 22.68
N GLN A 29 16.52 2.27 22.27
CA GLN A 29 16.07 1.19 23.14
C GLN A 29 17.25 0.39 23.72
N ARG A 30 18.24 0.03 22.89
CA ARG A 30 19.47 -0.62 23.37
C ARG A 30 20.26 0.27 24.33
N SER A 31 20.29 1.59 24.12
CA SER A 31 20.93 2.52 25.05
C SER A 31 20.19 2.62 26.39
N LEU A 32 18.86 2.58 26.37
CA LEU A 32 18.01 2.58 27.57
C LEU A 32 18.13 1.28 28.38
N GLU A 33 18.33 0.13 27.72
CA GLU A 33 18.62 -1.15 28.39
C GLU A 33 19.91 -1.11 29.22
N LEU A 34 20.91 -0.35 28.78
CA LEU A 34 22.21 -0.22 29.45
C LEU A 34 22.20 0.85 30.54
N ARG A 35 21.46 1.94 30.32
CA ARG A 35 21.36 3.04 31.26
C ARG A 35 20.03 3.75 31.10
N ASP A 36 19.22 3.70 32.15
CA ASP A 36 17.99 4.46 32.19
C ASP A 36 18.28 5.96 32.16
N ASN A 37 17.62 6.66 31.24
CA ASN A 37 17.78 8.09 31.04
C ASN A 37 16.44 8.70 30.58
N PRO A 38 15.84 9.59 31.38
CA PRO A 38 14.59 10.26 31.04
C PRO A 38 14.62 11.00 29.69
N SER A 39 15.76 11.58 29.30
CA SER A 39 15.88 12.30 28.03
C SER A 39 15.83 11.35 26.82
N LEU A 40 16.36 10.13 26.97
CA LEU A 40 16.29 9.09 25.95
C LEU A 40 14.87 8.52 25.85
N HIS A 41 14.13 8.44 26.95
CA HIS A 41 12.70 8.08 26.94
C HIS A 41 11.85 9.10 26.16
N SER A 42 12.07 10.41 26.40
CA SER A 42 11.38 11.45 25.63
C SER A 42 11.67 11.31 24.13
N TYR A 43 12.94 11.09 23.78
CA TYR A 43 13.33 10.91 22.38
C TYR A 43 12.79 9.60 21.77
N GLU A 44 12.62 8.54 22.57
CA GLU A 44 11.96 7.31 22.14
C GLU A 44 10.49 7.55 21.77
N ILE A 45 9.77 8.34 22.58
CA ILE A 45 8.38 8.73 22.32
C ILE A 45 8.30 9.52 21.00
N ASP A 46 9.16 10.53 20.82
CA ASP A 46 9.19 11.33 19.59
C ASP A 46 9.44 10.46 18.34
N LEU A 47 10.34 9.47 18.45
CA LEU A 47 10.61 8.53 17.36
C LEU A 47 9.41 7.61 17.06
N LYS A 48 8.67 7.18 18.09
CA LYS A 48 7.45 6.37 17.91
C LYS A 48 6.36 7.18 17.22
N THR A 49 6.12 8.41 17.66
CA THR A 49 5.15 9.31 17.03
C THR A 49 5.49 9.57 15.56
N ALA A 50 6.76 9.85 15.25
CA ALA A 50 7.20 10.04 13.87
C ALA A 50 7.02 8.78 12.98
N ILE A 51 7.10 7.57 13.57
CA ILE A 51 6.81 6.32 12.85
C ILE A 51 5.31 6.15 12.63
N GLU A 52 4.48 6.45 13.64
CA GLU A 52 3.02 6.41 13.55
C GLU A 52 2.50 7.35 12.46
N ASP A 53 2.99 8.59 12.40
CA ASP A 53 2.60 9.56 11.36
C ASP A 53 2.86 9.02 9.94
N ILE A 54 4.00 8.34 9.73
CA ILE A 54 4.34 7.73 8.44
C ILE A 54 3.40 6.55 8.14
N LEU A 55 3.06 5.75 9.15
CA LEU A 55 2.14 4.62 9.00
C LEU A 55 0.72 5.09 8.66
N GLU A 56 0.24 6.16 9.28
CA GLU A 56 -1.07 6.75 8.96
C GLU A 56 -1.11 7.26 7.52
N GLN A 57 -0.03 7.93 7.07
CA GLN A 57 0.09 8.36 5.66
C GLN A 57 0.11 7.17 4.69
N GLU A 58 0.79 6.08 5.04
CA GLU A 58 0.78 4.85 4.25
C GLU A 58 -0.62 4.25 4.21
N GLU A 59 -1.32 4.15 5.35
CA GLU A 59 -2.67 3.60 5.44
C GLU A 59 -3.67 4.40 4.58
N LEU A 60 -3.63 5.73 4.66
CA LEU A 60 -4.44 6.60 3.80
C LEU A 60 -4.15 6.36 2.32
N LEU A 61 -2.88 6.18 1.94
CA LEU A 61 -2.50 5.86 0.57
C LEU A 61 -3.02 4.48 0.14
N TRP A 62 -2.93 3.48 1.02
CA TRP A 62 -3.49 2.15 0.77
C TRP A 62 -5.02 2.15 0.68
N PHE A 63 -5.72 3.04 1.39
CA PHE A 63 -7.18 3.19 1.28
C PHE A 63 -7.61 3.90 -0.02
N GLN A 64 -6.82 4.87 -0.48
CA GLN A 64 -7.10 5.63 -1.71
C GLN A 64 -6.77 4.82 -2.98
N LYS A 65 -5.77 3.95 -2.92
CA LYS A 65 -5.27 3.21 -4.09
C LYS A 65 -6.32 2.28 -4.73
N PRO A 66 -7.10 1.46 -3.99
CA PRO A 66 -8.20 0.66 -4.53
C PRO A 66 -9.30 1.51 -5.17
N ARG A 67 -9.66 2.65 -4.55
CA ARG A 67 -10.65 3.58 -5.12
C ARG A 67 -10.16 4.18 -6.43
N SER A 68 -8.90 4.60 -6.49
CA SER A 68 -8.30 5.17 -7.71
C SER A 68 -8.19 4.13 -8.82
N THR A 69 -7.84 2.87 -8.52
CA THR A 69 -7.80 1.80 -9.53
C THR A 69 -9.20 1.42 -9.98
N TRP A 70 -10.20 1.42 -9.09
CA TRP A 70 -11.58 1.15 -9.48
C TRP A 70 -12.17 2.26 -10.36
N LEU A 71 -11.95 3.54 -10.02
CA LEU A 71 -12.37 4.68 -10.85
C LEU A 71 -11.67 4.66 -12.23
N ALA A 72 -10.36 4.42 -12.26
CA ALA A 72 -9.61 4.35 -13.53
C ALA A 72 -10.01 3.13 -14.39
N ASN A 73 -10.44 2.03 -13.78
CA ASN A 73 -10.91 0.84 -14.49
C ASN A 73 -12.40 0.90 -14.84
N GLY A 74 -13.20 1.66 -14.08
CA GLY A 74 -14.63 1.90 -14.31
C GLY A 74 -14.88 2.72 -15.57
N ASP A 75 -14.03 3.69 -15.87
CA ASP A 75 -14.13 4.51 -17.10
C ASP A 75 -13.63 3.75 -18.35
N ARG A 76 -12.92 2.62 -18.16
CA ARG A 76 -12.48 1.72 -19.25
C ARG A 76 -13.44 0.55 -19.50
N ASN A 77 -14.61 0.58 -18.89
CA ASN A 77 -15.56 -0.51 -18.92
C ASN A 77 -16.53 -0.38 -20.10
N THR A 78 -16.13 -0.76 -21.32
CA THR A 78 -17.14 -1.13 -22.36
C THR A 78 -16.66 -2.15 -23.39
N LYS A 79 -15.38 -2.19 -23.80
CA LYS A 79 -14.94 -3.20 -24.80
C LYS A 79 -14.33 -4.46 -24.18
N PHE A 80 -13.28 -4.33 -23.37
CA PHE A 80 -12.57 -5.51 -22.85
C PHE A 80 -13.44 -6.40 -21.98
N PHE A 81 -14.18 -5.81 -21.01
CA PHE A 81 -15.08 -6.56 -20.15
C PHE A 81 -16.24 -7.19 -20.93
N HIS A 82 -16.86 -6.45 -21.87
CA HIS A 82 -17.93 -7.03 -22.69
C HIS A 82 -17.40 -8.16 -23.59
N SER A 83 -16.23 -8.00 -24.21
CA SER A 83 -15.58 -9.06 -25.00
C SER A 83 -15.24 -10.28 -24.14
N HIS A 84 -14.73 -10.07 -22.92
CA HIS A 84 -14.41 -11.16 -22.00
C HIS A 84 -15.67 -11.91 -21.52
N ILE A 85 -16.74 -11.18 -21.19
CA ILE A 85 -18.04 -11.76 -20.84
C ILE A 85 -18.66 -12.51 -22.03
N LEU A 86 -18.57 -11.98 -23.24
CA LEU A 86 -19.05 -12.64 -24.46
C LEU A 86 -18.27 -13.93 -24.75
N ALA A 87 -16.95 -13.92 -24.57
CA ALA A 87 -16.12 -15.12 -24.72
C ALA A 87 -16.50 -16.21 -23.70
N ARG A 88 -16.68 -15.84 -22.42
CA ARG A 88 -17.18 -16.75 -21.37
C ARG A 88 -18.57 -17.31 -21.69
N ARG A 89 -19.51 -16.49 -22.15
CA ARG A 89 -20.84 -16.95 -22.57
C ARG A 89 -20.77 -17.94 -23.74
N LYS A 90 -19.89 -17.70 -24.72
CA LYS A 90 -19.68 -18.61 -25.85
C LYS A 90 -19.12 -19.95 -25.39
N GLN A 91 -18.11 -19.95 -24.51
CA GLN A 91 -17.54 -21.17 -23.94
C GLN A 91 -18.58 -21.96 -23.13
N ASN A 92 -19.33 -21.29 -22.26
CA ASN A 92 -20.35 -21.95 -21.45
C ASN A 92 -21.51 -22.51 -22.29
N ARG A 93 -21.85 -21.87 -23.41
CA ARG A 93 -22.84 -22.39 -24.36
C ARG A 93 -22.34 -23.67 -25.06
N ILE A 94 -21.06 -23.74 -25.41
CA ILE A 94 -20.46 -24.95 -26.01
C ILE A 94 -20.42 -26.08 -24.98
N ILE A 95 -20.03 -25.79 -23.74
CA ILE A 95 -20.01 -26.77 -22.64
C ILE A 95 -21.42 -27.32 -22.37
N ALA A 96 -22.44 -26.46 -22.35
CA ALA A 96 -23.83 -26.90 -22.15
C ALA A 96 -24.39 -27.74 -23.31
N LEU A 97 -23.87 -27.59 -24.53
CA LEU A 97 -24.27 -28.40 -25.69
C LEU A 97 -23.52 -29.73 -25.78
N GLY A 98 -22.31 -29.82 -25.20
CA GLY A 98 -21.54 -31.06 -25.10
C GLY A 98 -21.92 -31.96 -23.91
N LEU A 99 -22.77 -31.48 -23.00
CA LEU A 99 -23.32 -32.24 -21.86
C LEU A 99 -24.68 -32.86 -22.18
N LYS A 100 -24.84 -33.37 -23.41
CA LYS A 100 -26.03 -34.08 -23.89
C LYS A 100 -25.64 -35.46 -24.42
N GLU A 101 -24.97 -36.27 -23.61
CA GLU A 101 -24.90 -37.73 -23.71
C GLU A 101 -24.88 -38.34 -22.31
#